data_AF-A0A6J4P3G5-F1
#
_entry.id   AF-A0A6J4P3G5-F1
#
_cell.length_a   1.000
_cell.length_b   1.000
_cell.length_c   1.000
_cell.angle_alpha   90.00
_cell.angle_beta   90.00
_cell.angle_gamma   90.00
#
_symmetry.space_group_name_H-M   'P 1'
#
loop_
_entity.id
_entity.type
_entity.pdbx_description
1 polymer ?
#
loop_
_entity_poly.entity_id
_entity_poly.type
_entity_poly.pdbx_seq_one_letter_code
_entity_poly.pdbx_strand_id
1 'polypeptide(L)'
;MQRYLISFDDGSMAHIPDEEWPAVGEASHAVVQEAKDAGVWIFGGGVERQQAAIVGTDGAVREGPFPETKAVIGGFSVIEVPSRAEALAWAARIAHGCRCAQEVREIMYDPTS
;
A
#
# COMPACT_ATOMS: atom_id res chain seq x y z
N MET A 1 19.95 3.02 4.65
CA MET A 1 18.61 3.21 4.07
C MET A 1 17.62 2.45 4.93
N GLN A 2 16.38 2.93 5.07
CA GLN A 2 15.30 2.29 5.82
C GLN A 2 14.16 1.98 4.85
N ARG A 3 13.51 0.83 5.03
CA ARG A 3 12.35 0.44 4.23
C ARG A 3 11.07 0.84 4.94
N TYR A 4 10.12 1.39 4.20
CA TYR A 4 8.83 1.82 4.74
C TYR A 4 7.68 1.19 3.97
N LEU A 5 6.69 0.69 4.70
CA LEU A 5 5.37 0.33 4.20
C LEU A 5 4.49 1.57 4.24
N ILE A 6 3.93 1.93 3.09
CA ILE A 6 2.91 2.95 2.92
C ILE A 6 1.65 2.22 2.47
N SER A 7 0.57 2.24 3.25
CA SER A 7 -0.62 1.44 2.98
C SER A 7 -1.91 2.17 3.31
N PHE A 8 -3.03 1.70 2.74
CA PHE A 8 -4.37 2.15 3.09
C PHE A 8 -5.31 0.95 3.22
N ASP A 9 -6.38 1.12 4.00
CA ASP A 9 -7.37 0.06 4.24
C ASP A 9 -8.33 -0.09 3.07
N ASP A 10 -8.84 -1.30 2.85
CA ASP A 10 -9.96 -1.57 1.95
C ASP A 10 -11.14 -0.64 2.28
N GLY A 11 -11.74 -0.07 1.24
CA GLY A 11 -12.81 0.93 1.36
C GLY A 11 -12.35 2.38 1.59
N SER A 12 -11.05 2.65 1.81
CA SER A 12 -10.55 4.04 1.95
C SER A 12 -10.79 4.91 0.71
N MET A 13 -10.97 4.28 -0.45
CA MET A 13 -11.25 4.92 -1.74
C MET A 13 -12.74 4.86 -2.13
N ALA A 14 -13.63 4.37 -1.25
CA ALA A 14 -15.07 4.20 -1.56
C ALA A 14 -15.83 5.53 -1.81
N HIS A 15 -15.19 6.66 -1.53
CA HIS A 15 -15.72 8.00 -1.80
C HIS A 15 -15.46 8.48 -3.24
N ILE A 16 -14.65 7.76 -4.01
CA ILE A 16 -14.28 8.10 -5.39
C ILE A 16 -15.41 7.65 -6.33
N PRO A 17 -15.99 8.55 -7.15
CA PRO A 17 -16.96 8.19 -8.18
C PRO A 17 -16.35 7.31 -9.26
N ASP A 18 -17.16 6.42 -9.86
CA ASP A 18 -16.67 5.44 -10.82
C ASP A 18 -16.01 6.08 -12.06
N GLU A 19 -16.52 7.24 -12.49
CA GLU A 19 -15.97 8.02 -13.60
C GLU A 19 -14.58 8.62 -13.32
N GLU A 20 -14.17 8.73 -12.06
CA GLU A 20 -12.87 9.31 -11.69
C GLU A 20 -11.74 8.28 -11.65
N TRP A 21 -12.04 6.98 -11.67
CA TRP A 21 -11.03 5.91 -11.57
C TRP A 21 -9.90 6.00 -12.60
N PRO A 22 -10.15 6.32 -13.89
CA PRO A 22 -9.07 6.51 -14.85
C PRO A 22 -8.09 7.62 -14.42
N ALA A 23 -8.60 8.76 -13.96
CA ALA A 23 -7.77 9.88 -13.51
C ALA A 23 -7.00 9.57 -12.21
N VAL A 24 -7.62 8.83 -11.29
CA VAL A 24 -6.94 8.33 -10.07
C VAL A 24 -5.81 7.38 -10.44
N GLY A 25 -6.07 6.47 -11.40
CA GLY A 25 -5.07 5.55 -11.92
C GLY A 25 -3.88 6.29 -12.55
N GLU A 26 -4.14 7.26 -13.43
CA GLU A 26 -3.09 8.09 -14.04
C GLU A 26 -2.26 8.84 -12.99
N ALA A 27 -2.90 9.52 -12.04
CA ALA A 27 -2.23 10.26 -10.99
C ALA A 27 -1.38 9.34 -10.08
N SER A 28 -1.92 8.17 -9.72
CA SER A 28 -1.20 7.20 -8.89
C SER A 28 0.02 6.63 -9.63
N HIS A 29 -0.12 6.29 -10.90
CA HIS A 29 0.99 5.81 -11.72
C HIS A 29 2.08 6.87 -11.92
N ALA A 30 1.72 8.15 -12.04
CA ALA A 30 2.71 9.23 -12.14
C ALA A 30 3.61 9.28 -10.88
N VAL A 31 3.02 9.21 -9.68
CA VAL A 31 3.79 9.19 -8.42
C VAL A 31 4.67 7.94 -8.33
N VAL A 32 4.16 6.78 -8.75
CA VAL A 32 4.96 5.54 -8.80
C VAL A 32 6.14 5.68 -9.77
N GLN A 33 5.94 6.32 -10.92
CA GLN A 33 7.02 6.56 -11.88
C GLN A 33 8.07 7.51 -11.32
N GLU A 34 7.67 8.60 -10.66
CA GLU A 34 8.60 9.49 -9.95
C GLU A 34 9.42 8.73 -8.88
N ALA A 35 8.78 7.86 -8.11
CA ALA A 35 9.45 7.06 -7.09
C ALA A 35 10.45 6.06 -7.70
N LYS A 36 10.12 5.48 -8.86
CA LYS A 36 11.04 4.62 -9.62
C LYS A 36 12.21 5.41 -10.17
N ASP A 37 11.96 6.57 -10.78
CA ASP A 37 13.00 7.43 -11.36
C ASP A 37 13.96 7.96 -10.27
N ALA A 38 13.44 8.22 -9.07
CA ALA A 38 14.24 8.58 -7.90
C ALA A 38 14.99 7.39 -7.26
N GLY A 39 14.76 6.16 -7.71
CA GLY A 39 15.40 4.95 -7.18
C GLY A 39 14.93 4.54 -5.78
N VAL A 40 13.79 5.06 -5.30
CA VAL A 40 13.26 4.77 -3.97
C VAL A 40 12.18 3.68 -3.97
N TRP A 41 11.62 3.34 -5.14
CA TRP A 41 10.56 2.36 -5.28
C TRP A 41 11.09 0.92 -5.19
N ILE A 42 10.58 0.12 -4.26
CA ILE A 42 10.83 -1.33 -4.23
C ILE A 42 9.70 -2.05 -4.97
N PHE A 43 8.47 -2.00 -4.46
CA PHE A 43 7.29 -2.60 -5.07
C PHE A 43 5.99 -2.12 -4.42
N GLY A 44 4.84 -2.35 -5.05
CA GLY A 44 3.53 -1.94 -4.52
C GLY A 44 2.40 -2.23 -5.50
N GLY A 45 1.17 -2.06 -5.04
CA GLY A 45 -0.06 -2.30 -5.81
C GLY A 45 -1.33 -2.28 -4.97
N GLY A 46 -2.47 -2.34 -5.65
CA GLY A 46 -3.76 -2.62 -5.01
C GLY A 46 -3.89 -4.10 -4.65
N VAL A 47 -4.71 -4.40 -3.65
CA VAL A 47 -5.03 -5.76 -3.21
C VAL A 47 -6.48 -6.05 -3.54
N GLU A 48 -6.74 -7.25 -4.06
CA GLU A 48 -8.08 -7.71 -4.39
C GLU A 48 -8.99 -7.75 -3.16
N ARG A 49 -10.16 -7.12 -3.30
CA ARG A 49 -11.08 -6.90 -2.19
C ARG A 49 -11.66 -8.22 -1.69
N GLN A 50 -11.52 -8.50 -0.40
CA GLN A 50 -12.15 -9.63 0.32
C GLN A 50 -11.85 -11.03 -0.29
N GLN A 51 -10.73 -11.19 -1.02
CA GLN A 51 -10.33 -12.46 -1.66
C GLN A 51 -9.13 -13.12 -0.96
N ALA A 52 -9.04 -13.02 0.37
CA ALA A 52 -7.91 -13.54 1.13
C ALA A 52 -8.14 -14.99 1.57
N ALA A 53 -7.11 -15.84 1.44
CA ALA A 53 -7.05 -17.13 2.13
C ALA A 53 -6.17 -17.02 3.39
N ILE A 54 -6.62 -17.61 4.50
CA ILE A 54 -5.88 -17.72 5.76
C ILE A 54 -5.28 -19.12 5.85
N VAL A 55 -3.96 -19.19 5.99
CA VAL A 55 -3.22 -20.45 6.23
C VAL A 55 -2.88 -20.55 7.71
N GLY A 56 -3.42 -21.57 8.39
CA GLY A 56 -3.16 -21.86 9.80
C GLY A 56 -1.76 -22.42 10.05
N THR A 57 -1.34 -22.45 11.31
CA THR A 57 -0.03 -23.04 11.71
C THR A 57 0.05 -24.56 11.48
N ASP A 58 -1.10 -25.21 11.33
CA ASP A 58 -1.26 -26.61 10.96
C ASP A 58 -1.27 -26.82 9.42
N GLY A 59 -1.14 -25.74 8.64
CA GLY A 59 -1.22 -25.77 7.19
C GLY A 59 -2.65 -25.79 6.64
N ALA A 60 -3.68 -25.72 7.49
CA ALA A 60 -5.06 -25.69 7.03
C ALA A 60 -5.37 -24.36 6.33
N VAL A 61 -5.97 -24.43 5.15
CA VAL A 61 -6.42 -23.26 4.37
C VAL A 61 -7.88 -22.99 4.67
N ARG A 62 -8.21 -21.72 4.94
CA ARG A 62 -9.59 -21.25 5.12
C ARG A 62 -9.80 -19.99 4.32
N GLU A 63 -10.93 -19.89 3.64
CA GLU A 63 -11.34 -18.62 3.05
C GLU A 63 -11.53 -17.58 4.16
N GLY A 64 -11.05 -16.38 3.89
CA GLY A 64 -11.14 -15.22 4.75
C GLY A 64 -11.62 -13.99 3.97
N PRO A 65 -11.55 -12.81 4.58
CA PRO A 65 -10.89 -12.51 5.85
C PRO A 65 -11.60 -13.09 7.08
N PHE A 66 -10.84 -13.41 8.12
CA PHE A 66 -11.39 -13.77 9.44
C PHE A 66 -10.88 -12.82 10.53
N PRO A 67 -11.76 -12.23 11.36
CA PRO A 67 -13.22 -12.19 11.16
C PRO A 67 -13.57 -11.45 9.86
N GLU A 68 -14.73 -11.76 9.26
CA GLU A 68 -15.18 -11.21 7.95
C GLU A 68 -15.22 -9.68 7.94
N THR A 69 -15.34 -9.03 9.11
CA THR A 69 -15.43 -7.59 9.26
C THR A 69 -14.13 -6.91 9.72
N LYS A 70 -12.98 -7.57 9.64
CA LYS A 70 -11.71 -6.92 10.00
C LYS A 70 -11.27 -5.90 8.94
N ALA A 71 -10.61 -4.84 9.37
CA ALA A 71 -9.86 -3.98 8.45
C ALA A 71 -8.75 -4.80 7.78
N VAL A 72 -8.63 -4.67 6.47
CA VAL A 72 -7.60 -5.32 5.64
C VAL A 72 -6.99 -4.28 4.72
N ILE A 73 -5.74 -4.51 4.30
CA ILE A 73 -5.04 -3.64 3.36
C ILE A 73 -5.77 -3.67 2.00
N GLY A 74 -6.13 -2.49 1.50
CA GLY A 74 -6.68 -2.31 0.15
C GLY A 74 -5.59 -2.02 -0.90
N GLY A 75 -4.44 -1.52 -0.46
CA GLY A 75 -3.27 -1.31 -1.31
C GLY A 75 -2.07 -0.84 -0.52
N PHE A 76 -0.89 -0.98 -1.10
CA PHE A 76 0.36 -0.63 -0.44
C PHE A 76 1.48 -0.27 -1.41
N SER A 77 2.52 0.34 -0.86
CA SER A 77 3.81 0.61 -1.49
C SER A 77 4.91 0.35 -0.47
N VAL A 78 6.01 -0.25 -0.91
CA VAL A 78 7.24 -0.39 -0.16
C VAL A 78 8.30 0.46 -0.84
N ILE A 79 8.85 1.40 -0.09
CA ILE A 79 9.92 2.30 -0.54
C ILE A 79 11.14 2.17 0.36
N GLU A 80 12.31 2.54 -0.17
CA GLU A 80 13.56 2.60 0.57
C GLU A 80 14.14 4.01 0.50
N VAL A 81 14.31 4.64 1.66
CA VAL A 81 14.73 6.05 1.79
C VAL A 81 15.67 6.23 3.00
N PRO A 82 16.48 7.29 3.05
CA PRO A 82 17.43 7.53 4.14
C PRO A 82 16.77 7.93 5.47
N SER A 83 15.50 8.37 5.49
CA SER A 83 14.84 8.82 6.71
C SER A 83 13.32 8.71 6.69
N ARG A 84 12.70 8.69 7.88
CA ARG A 84 11.25 8.79 8.06
C ARG A 84 10.64 10.06 7.45
N ALA A 85 11.37 11.18 7.46
CA ALA A 85 10.88 12.42 6.88
C ALA A 85 10.69 12.30 5.36
N GLU A 86 11.63 11.67 4.68
CA GLU A 86 11.50 11.36 3.25
C GLU A 86 10.39 10.36 2.97
N ALA A 87 10.21 9.36 3.84
CA ALA A 87 9.11 8.40 3.71
C ALA A 87 7.75 9.09 3.78
N LEU A 88 7.58 10.03 4.72
CA LEU A 88 6.36 10.83 4.85
C LEU A 88 6.14 11.75 3.64
N ALA A 89 7.21 12.30 3.06
CA ALA A 89 7.11 13.13 1.87
C ALA A 89 6.62 12.32 0.66
N TRP A 90 7.13 11.11 0.46
CA TRP A 90 6.62 10.19 -0.57
C TRP A 90 5.19 9.73 -0.29
N ALA A 91 4.88 9.38 0.96
CA ALA A 91 3.52 9.01 1.36
C ALA A 91 2.51 10.12 1.10
N ALA A 92 2.88 11.40 1.28
CA ALA A 92 2.01 12.53 0.96
C ALA A 92 1.69 12.62 -0.54
N ARG A 93 2.68 12.38 -1.42
CA ARG A 93 2.45 12.32 -2.88
C ARG A 93 1.54 11.15 -3.25
N ILE A 94 1.78 9.98 -2.66
CA ILE A 94 0.96 8.79 -2.88
C ILE A 94 -0.47 9.04 -2.40
N ALA A 95 -0.64 9.64 -1.21
CA ALA A 95 -1.96 9.99 -0.68
C ALA A 95 -2.73 10.92 -1.62
N HIS A 96 -2.03 11.89 -2.22
CA HIS A 96 -2.62 12.78 -3.21
C HIS A 96 -3.04 12.04 -4.48
N GLY A 97 -2.17 11.20 -5.05
CA GLY A 97 -2.45 10.43 -6.27
C GLY A 97 -3.60 9.44 -6.10
N CYS A 98 -3.60 8.68 -5.00
CA CYS A 98 -4.63 7.70 -4.66
C CYS A 98 -5.91 8.33 -4.10
N ARG A 99 -5.91 9.64 -3.79
CA ARG A 99 -7.02 10.36 -3.14
C ARG A 99 -7.47 9.73 -1.81
N CYS A 100 -6.58 9.07 -1.08
CA CYS A 100 -6.90 8.45 0.20
C CYS A 100 -5.74 8.58 1.20
N ALA A 101 -6.08 8.62 2.49
CA ALA A 101 -5.09 8.69 3.56
C ALA A 101 -4.19 7.45 3.54
N GLN A 102 -2.91 7.65 3.82
CA GLN A 102 -1.90 6.60 3.86
C GLN A 102 -1.35 6.45 5.28
N GLU A 103 -1.27 5.23 5.76
CA GLU A 103 -0.53 4.85 6.96
C GLU A 103 0.94 4.59 6.57
N VAL A 104 1.88 5.08 7.38
CA VAL A 104 3.33 4.93 7.12
C VAL A 104 3.99 4.20 8.28
N ARG A 105 4.56 3.03 8.03
CA ARG A 105 5.25 2.19 9.01
C ARG A 105 6.66 1.87 8.54
N GLU A 106 7.62 1.95 9.44
CA GLU A 106 8.97 1.45 9.19
C GLU A 106 8.95 -0.09 9.22
N ILE A 107 9.58 -0.70 8.23
CA ILE A 107 9.78 -2.16 8.18
C ILE A 107 11.05 -2.46 8.97
N MET A 108 10.93 -3.37 9.95
CA MET A 108 12.07 -3.81 10.73
C MET A 108 13.14 -4.41 9.82
N TYR A 109 14.41 -4.09 10.12
CA TYR A 109 15.53 -4.66 9.39
C TYR A 109 15.66 -6.16 9.72
N ASP A 110 15.67 -7.00 8.68
CA ASP A 110 16.05 -8.40 8.76
C ASP A 110 17.28 -8.62 7.86
N PRO A 111 18.41 -9.10 8.40
CA PRO A 111 19.63 -9.33 7.63
C PRO A 111 19.50 -10.41 6.55
N THR A 112 18.40 -11.17 6.53
CA THR A 112 18.11 -12.21 5.53
C THR A 112 17.09 -11.77 4.48
N SER A 113 16.59 -10.53 4.57
CA SER A 113 15.62 -9.90 3.63
C SER A 113 16.23 -9.07 2.50
#